data_AF-A0A3M1JEB8-F1
#
_entry.id   AF-A0A3M1JEB8-F1
#
_cell.length_a   1.000
_cell.length_b   1.000
_cell.length_c   1.000
_cell.angle_alpha   90.00
_cell.angle_beta   90.00
_cell.angle_gamma   90.00
#
_symmetry.space_group_name_H-M   'P 1'
#
loop_
_entity.id
_entity.type
_entity.pdbx_description
1 polymer ?
#
loop_
_entity_poly.entity_id
_entity_poly.type
_entity_poly.pdbx_seq_one_letter_code
_entity_poly.pdbx_strand_id
1 'polypeptide(L)'
;MIGIVVVSHSQKLAEGVVELVNQMTQGQVPLVAAGGIDDPQHPIGTDAIRILDAIESVFSPDGVLVLMDMGSALLSAETALDFLPDEQRTAVRLCSAPLVEGAMAAAVQATATTNLDEIVAEAHNALIPKTGQLGDVIPPAQADAPPAPGAETAQSTTLTIRNQHGLHARPAARFVSTAGRFESQITVRDLDSGKGPVNAKSINQVATLGAGKGHRVVVTAAGPDAAEALSALEQLAAANFGEAETAHLAEAASQPAAAPAAGDRPAGIAVSPGIAVGPVALYRPAVIAVTPHTISDPQAEHERLESAIQKAKTEIAGLYRQAKKVVGGYEAAIFEAHQLFLDDPALVNTARAVISAEKINAEAAWQRAVEQTVADYRALGDEYLQARADDVLDVGRRVLKLLAGVAPPSLDFEEPVILVARDLAPSDTAQLNPEKVLGLCTELGSATSHSAILARALGIPAVVGLGETILHVTDNSLLALDGATG
;
A
#
# COMPACT_ATOMS: atom_id res chain seq x y z
N MET A 1 22.63 -26.59 -18.46
CA MET A 1 22.35 -25.33 -19.16
C MET A 1 20.93 -24.94 -18.80
N ILE A 2 20.68 -23.66 -18.53
CA ILE A 2 19.35 -23.21 -18.09
C ILE A 2 18.32 -23.44 -19.20
N GLY A 3 17.22 -24.11 -18.85
CA GLY A 3 16.08 -24.28 -19.73
C GLY A 3 15.15 -23.08 -19.68
N ILE A 4 14.46 -22.77 -20.78
CA ILE A 4 13.49 -21.67 -20.84
C ILE A 4 12.13 -22.22 -21.28
N VAL A 5 11.08 -21.86 -20.55
CA VAL A 5 9.69 -22.16 -20.88
C VAL A 5 8.95 -20.86 -21.17
N VAL A 6 8.32 -20.77 -22.34
CA VAL A 6 7.48 -19.63 -22.74
C VAL A 6 6.02 -20.01 -22.55
N VAL A 7 5.35 -19.36 -21.61
CA VAL A 7 3.96 -19.60 -21.25
C VAL A 7 3.06 -18.50 -21.82
N SER A 8 2.00 -18.89 -22.52
CA SER A 8 1.01 -17.93 -23.01
C SER A 8 -0.40 -18.52 -23.07
N HIS A 9 -1.42 -17.67 -22.98
CA HIS A 9 -2.79 -18.06 -23.28
C HIS A 9 -2.97 -18.60 -24.70
N SER A 10 -2.08 -18.23 -25.64
CA SER A 10 -2.12 -18.67 -27.03
C SER A 10 -0.92 -19.56 -27.33
N GLN A 11 -1.18 -20.83 -27.66
CA GLN A 11 -0.13 -21.75 -28.13
C GLN A 11 0.66 -21.15 -29.29
N LYS A 12 -0.02 -20.52 -30.26
CA LYS A 12 0.63 -19.88 -31.41
C LYS A 12 1.53 -18.72 -31.02
N LEU A 13 1.18 -17.98 -29.97
CA LEU A 13 2.01 -16.88 -29.49
C LEU A 13 3.28 -17.44 -28.83
N ALA A 14 3.13 -18.41 -27.91
CA ALA A 14 4.25 -19.06 -27.26
C ALA A 14 5.21 -19.71 -28.29
N GLU A 15 4.67 -20.46 -29.25
CA GLU A 15 5.45 -21.04 -30.36
C GLU A 15 6.14 -19.97 -31.21
N GLY A 16 5.45 -18.87 -31.52
CA GLY A 16 6.03 -17.77 -32.29
C GLY A 16 7.20 -17.09 -31.58
N VAL A 17 7.13 -16.94 -30.25
CA VAL A 17 8.27 -16.45 -29.45
C VAL A 17 9.41 -17.46 -29.47
N VAL A 18 9.12 -18.75 -29.28
CA VAL A 18 10.14 -19.82 -29.31
C VAL A 18 10.83 -19.88 -30.68
N GLU A 19 10.09 -19.76 -31.78
CA GLU A 19 10.65 -19.69 -33.12
C GLU A 19 11.61 -18.51 -33.29
N LEU A 20 11.18 -17.31 -32.87
CA LEU A 20 11.99 -16.09 -32.94
C LEU A 20 13.30 -16.23 -32.16
N VAL A 21 13.21 -16.73 -30.93
CA VAL A 21 14.37 -16.92 -30.04
C VAL A 21 15.32 -17.98 -30.59
N ASN A 22 14.80 -19.08 -31.14
CA ASN A 22 15.61 -20.13 -31.75
C ASN A 22 16.38 -19.65 -32.97
N GLN A 23 15.82 -18.73 -33.78
CA GLN A 23 16.55 -18.13 -34.90
C GLN A 23 17.77 -17.33 -34.43
N MET A 24 17.68 -16.66 -33.27
CA MET A 24 18.77 -15.87 -32.73
C MET A 24 19.85 -16.71 -32.04
N THR A 25 19.43 -17.68 -31.23
CA THR A 25 20.34 -18.52 -30.44
C THR A 25 20.86 -19.73 -31.23
N GLN A 26 20.39 -19.93 -32.46
CA GLN A 26 20.70 -21.08 -33.31
C GLN A 26 20.43 -22.44 -32.63
N GLY A 27 19.40 -22.47 -31.77
CA GLY A 27 19.00 -23.66 -31.02
C GLY A 27 20.00 -24.10 -29.95
N GLN A 28 20.89 -23.20 -29.50
CA GLN A 28 21.88 -23.52 -28.47
C GLN A 28 21.27 -23.62 -27.05
N VAL A 29 20.06 -23.09 -26.83
CA VAL A 29 19.39 -23.04 -25.52
C VAL A 29 18.17 -23.97 -25.51
N PRO A 30 17.99 -24.84 -24.50
CA PRO A 30 16.78 -25.62 -24.32
C PRO A 30 15.58 -24.68 -24.11
N LEU A 31 14.66 -24.68 -25.06
CA LEU A 31 13.55 -23.73 -25.11
C LEU A 31 12.27 -24.43 -25.57
N VAL A 32 11.18 -24.27 -24.83
CA VAL A 32 9.89 -24.91 -25.13
C VAL A 32 8.71 -23.95 -24.91
N ALA A 33 7.66 -24.11 -25.71
CA ALA A 33 6.42 -23.36 -25.62
C ALA A 33 5.37 -24.15 -24.84
N ALA A 34 4.64 -23.48 -23.94
CA ALA A 34 3.50 -24.03 -23.22
C ALA A 34 2.34 -23.04 -23.28
N GLY A 35 1.38 -23.23 -24.19
CA GLY A 35 0.24 -22.35 -24.26
C GLY A 35 -1.05 -22.99 -24.73
N GLY A 36 -2.13 -22.24 -24.54
CA GLY A 36 -3.48 -22.70 -24.84
C GLY A 36 -3.95 -23.85 -23.95
N ILE A 37 -5.17 -24.28 -24.22
CA ILE A 37 -5.82 -25.44 -23.59
C ILE A 37 -6.27 -26.43 -24.66
N ASP A 38 -6.56 -27.67 -24.25
CA ASP A 38 -7.08 -28.73 -25.12
C ASP A 38 -8.58 -28.55 -25.48
N ASP A 39 -8.94 -27.36 -25.97
CA ASP A 39 -10.26 -27.05 -26.53
C ASP A 39 -10.12 -26.59 -28.00
N PRO A 40 -10.50 -27.42 -28.98
CA PRO A 40 -10.42 -27.06 -30.40
C PRO A 40 -11.29 -25.88 -30.82
N GLN A 41 -12.35 -25.57 -30.06
CA GLN A 41 -13.26 -24.45 -30.35
C GLN A 41 -12.81 -23.17 -29.63
N HIS A 42 -12.22 -23.31 -28.44
CA HIS A 42 -11.73 -22.18 -27.63
C HIS A 42 -10.30 -22.43 -27.12
N PRO A 43 -9.29 -22.47 -28.00
CA PRO A 43 -7.94 -22.91 -27.65
C PRO A 43 -7.16 -21.91 -26.79
N ILE A 44 -7.75 -20.76 -26.44
CA ILE A 44 -7.10 -19.70 -25.67
C ILE A 44 -7.30 -19.97 -24.17
N GLY A 45 -6.20 -20.14 -23.44
CA GLY A 45 -6.18 -20.44 -22.02
C GLY A 45 -4.80 -20.91 -21.57
N THR A 46 -4.66 -21.25 -20.29
CA THR A 46 -3.41 -21.82 -19.75
C THR A 46 -3.70 -23.11 -19.00
N ASP A 47 -2.78 -24.07 -19.09
CA ASP A 47 -2.92 -25.41 -18.51
C ASP A 47 -1.68 -25.72 -17.67
N ALA A 48 -1.87 -25.94 -16.37
CA ALA A 48 -0.79 -26.22 -15.43
C ALA A 48 -0.05 -27.53 -15.74
N ILE A 49 -0.72 -28.56 -16.27
CA ILE A 49 -0.09 -29.84 -16.60
C ILE A 49 0.82 -29.69 -17.81
N ARG A 50 0.39 -28.93 -18.83
CA ARG A 50 1.26 -28.63 -19.97
C ARG A 50 2.49 -27.80 -19.58
N ILE A 51 2.33 -26.86 -18.65
CA ILE A 51 3.45 -26.06 -18.12
C ILE A 51 4.40 -26.96 -17.33
N LEU A 52 3.88 -27.88 -16.51
CA LEU A 52 4.67 -28.88 -15.80
C LEU A 52 5.48 -29.75 -16.77
N ASP A 53 4.83 -30.36 -17.76
CA ASP A 53 5.49 -31.19 -18.78
C ASP A 53 6.58 -30.40 -19.53
N ALA A 54 6.31 -29.13 -19.84
CA ALA A 54 7.26 -28.24 -20.48
C ALA A 54 8.48 -27.98 -19.58
N ILE A 55 8.27 -27.66 -18.30
CA ILE A 55 9.36 -27.47 -17.33
C ILE A 55 10.22 -28.74 -17.22
N GLU A 56 9.59 -29.91 -17.07
CA GLU A 56 10.29 -31.19 -16.97
C GLU A 56 11.12 -31.49 -18.23
N SER A 57 10.61 -31.13 -19.42
CA SER A 57 11.28 -31.38 -20.69
C SER A 57 12.58 -30.59 -20.89
N VAL A 58 12.71 -29.41 -20.26
CA VAL A 58 13.90 -28.55 -20.35
C VAL A 58 14.67 -28.47 -19.03
N PHE A 59 14.28 -29.27 -18.04
CA PHE A 59 14.88 -29.23 -16.71
C PHE A 59 16.36 -29.60 -16.73
N SER A 60 17.16 -28.85 -15.97
CA SER A 60 18.53 -29.21 -15.64
C SER A 60 18.89 -28.72 -14.23
N PRO A 61 19.97 -29.25 -13.62
CA PRO A 61 20.45 -28.77 -12.33
C PRO A 61 20.84 -27.29 -12.30
N ASP A 62 21.14 -26.68 -13.45
CA ASP A 62 21.45 -25.24 -13.55
C ASP A 62 20.18 -24.36 -13.46
N GLY A 63 19.00 -24.96 -13.61
CA GLY A 63 17.70 -24.32 -13.42
C GLY A 63 16.84 -24.18 -14.68
N VAL A 64 15.62 -23.69 -14.47
CA VAL A 64 14.64 -23.39 -15.52
C VAL A 64 14.06 -22.00 -15.30
N LEU A 65 14.02 -21.18 -16.35
CA LEU A 65 13.33 -19.89 -16.36
C LEU A 65 11.99 -20.03 -17.07
N VAL A 66 10.90 -19.62 -16.42
CA VAL A 66 9.56 -19.59 -16.99
C VAL A 66 9.17 -18.15 -17.24
N LEU A 67 8.93 -17.76 -18.50
CA LEU A 67 8.34 -16.47 -18.84
C LEU A 67 6.86 -16.65 -19.14
N MET A 68 6.02 -15.73 -18.67
CA MET A 68 4.57 -15.81 -18.82
C MET A 68 3.97 -14.49 -19.28
N ASP A 69 2.79 -14.53 -19.91
CA ASP A 69 2.09 -13.34 -20.39
C ASP A 69 1.28 -12.61 -19.30
N MET A 70 0.00 -12.91 -19.17
CA MET A 70 -0.96 -12.12 -18.38
C MET A 70 -1.60 -12.98 -17.29
N GLY A 71 -2.04 -12.35 -16.19
CA GLY A 71 -3.02 -12.90 -15.25
C GLY A 71 -2.92 -14.41 -14.96
N SER A 72 -3.85 -15.20 -15.50
CA SER A 72 -4.01 -16.63 -15.19
C SER A 72 -2.82 -17.52 -15.54
N ALA A 73 -1.93 -17.08 -16.44
CA ALA A 73 -0.71 -17.81 -16.78
C ALA A 73 0.23 -17.94 -15.56
N LEU A 74 0.25 -16.92 -14.70
CA LEU A 74 1.01 -16.94 -13.45
C LEU A 74 0.43 -17.99 -12.49
N LEU A 75 -0.89 -17.99 -12.27
CA LEU A 75 -1.55 -18.97 -11.40
C LEU A 75 -1.36 -20.41 -11.88
N SER A 76 -1.44 -20.63 -13.20
CA SER A 76 -1.21 -21.95 -13.81
C SER A 76 0.27 -22.38 -13.68
N ALA A 77 1.22 -21.45 -13.78
CA ALA A 77 2.62 -21.73 -13.55
C ALA A 77 2.94 -22.01 -12.07
N GLU A 78 2.35 -21.27 -11.13
CA GLU A 78 2.44 -21.56 -9.69
C GLU A 78 1.87 -22.95 -9.36
N THR A 79 0.71 -23.28 -9.94
CA THR A 79 0.10 -24.60 -9.79
C THR A 79 0.99 -25.70 -10.37
N ALA A 80 1.66 -25.46 -11.50
CA ALA A 80 2.63 -26.40 -12.07
C ALA A 80 3.82 -26.63 -11.13
N LEU A 81 4.33 -25.57 -10.49
CA LEU A 81 5.42 -25.68 -9.50
C LEU A 81 5.01 -26.51 -8.28
N ASP A 82 3.75 -26.44 -7.85
CA ASP A 82 3.22 -27.22 -6.72
C ASP A 82 3.26 -28.73 -6.96
N PHE A 83 3.24 -29.17 -8.23
CA PHE A 83 3.39 -30.57 -8.61
C PHE A 83 4.85 -31.04 -8.74
N LEU A 84 5.81 -30.12 -8.84
CA LEU A 84 7.23 -30.48 -8.89
C LEU A 84 7.76 -30.94 -7.53
N PRO A 85 8.71 -31.89 -7.50
CA PRO A 85 9.48 -32.21 -6.29
C PRO A 85 10.21 -30.97 -5.75
N ASP A 86 10.33 -30.85 -4.42
CA ASP A 86 10.93 -29.67 -3.75
C ASP A 86 12.32 -29.29 -4.30
N GLU A 87 13.15 -30.29 -4.59
CA GLU A 87 14.50 -30.08 -5.14
C GLU A 87 14.46 -29.42 -6.52
N GLN A 88 13.55 -29.85 -7.39
CA GLN A 88 13.37 -29.25 -8.72
C GLN A 88 12.70 -27.88 -8.61
N ARG A 89 11.70 -27.72 -7.73
CA ARG A 89 10.97 -26.46 -7.53
C ARG A 89 11.91 -25.30 -7.21
N THR A 90 12.92 -25.51 -6.37
CA THR A 90 13.89 -24.46 -6.02
C THR A 90 14.79 -24.01 -7.18
N ALA A 91 14.92 -24.84 -8.21
CA ALA A 91 15.70 -24.55 -9.41
C ALA A 91 14.86 -23.91 -10.54
N VAL A 92 13.56 -23.75 -10.36
CA VAL A 92 12.68 -23.08 -11.33
C VAL A 92 12.39 -21.65 -10.88
N ARG A 93 12.52 -20.68 -11.80
CA ARG A 93 12.18 -19.27 -11.55
C ARG A 93 11.09 -18.78 -12.50
N LEU A 94 10.01 -18.25 -11.93
CA LEU A 94 8.99 -17.51 -12.67
C LEU A 94 9.48 -16.08 -12.93
N CYS A 95 9.37 -15.60 -14.16
CA CYS A 95 9.86 -14.29 -14.61
C CYS A 95 8.74 -13.45 -15.20
N SER A 96 8.60 -12.24 -14.66
CA SER A 96 7.59 -11.24 -15.07
C SER A 96 8.05 -10.30 -16.20
N ALA A 97 9.17 -10.62 -16.87
CA ALA A 97 9.67 -9.82 -17.98
C ALA A 97 8.68 -9.84 -19.17
N PRO A 98 8.66 -8.80 -20.03
CA PRO A 98 7.83 -8.80 -21.23
C PRO A 98 8.10 -10.05 -22.08
N LEU A 99 7.04 -10.77 -22.45
CA LEU A 99 7.16 -12.15 -22.95
C LEU A 99 8.16 -12.30 -24.11
N VAL A 100 8.12 -11.41 -25.11
CA VAL A 100 8.96 -11.52 -26.31
C VAL A 100 10.37 -11.01 -26.03
N GLU A 101 10.49 -9.75 -25.61
CA GLU A 101 11.78 -9.10 -25.36
C GLU A 101 12.57 -9.83 -24.26
N GLY A 102 11.89 -10.19 -23.18
CA GLY A 102 12.47 -10.92 -22.04
C GLY A 102 12.94 -12.32 -22.42
N ALA A 103 12.17 -13.07 -23.22
CA ALA A 103 12.58 -14.41 -23.67
C ALA A 103 13.81 -14.36 -24.58
N MET A 104 13.89 -13.36 -25.48
CA MET A 104 15.07 -13.14 -26.31
C MET A 104 16.31 -12.79 -25.48
N ALA A 105 16.18 -11.82 -24.57
CA ALA A 105 17.28 -11.38 -23.72
C ALA A 105 17.78 -12.52 -22.81
N ALA A 106 16.85 -13.24 -22.18
CA ALA A 106 17.17 -14.41 -21.36
C ALA A 106 17.91 -15.49 -22.15
N ALA A 107 17.42 -15.85 -23.33
CA ALA A 107 18.04 -16.91 -24.12
C ALA A 107 19.43 -16.51 -24.63
N VAL A 108 19.62 -15.25 -25.05
CA VAL A 108 20.97 -14.76 -25.42
C VAL A 108 21.89 -14.84 -24.22
N GLN A 109 21.45 -14.38 -23.04
CA GLN A 109 22.26 -14.42 -21.82
C GLN A 109 22.56 -15.86 -21.38
N ALA A 110 21.63 -16.79 -21.55
CA ALA A 110 21.81 -18.21 -21.26
C ALA A 110 22.90 -18.90 -22.12
N THR A 111 23.26 -18.32 -23.27
CA THR A 111 24.43 -18.79 -24.04
C THR A 111 25.77 -18.40 -23.41
N ALA A 112 25.78 -17.38 -22.56
CA ALA A 112 26.98 -16.81 -21.96
C ALA A 112 27.20 -17.21 -20.49
N THR A 113 26.13 -17.48 -19.74
CA THR A 113 26.18 -17.80 -18.30
C THR A 113 25.20 -18.91 -17.93
N THR A 114 25.51 -19.63 -16.85
CA THR A 114 24.58 -20.56 -16.19
C THR A 114 24.04 -20.00 -14.88
N ASN A 115 24.27 -18.72 -14.60
CA ASN A 115 23.72 -18.03 -13.43
C ASN A 115 22.28 -17.58 -13.72
N LEU A 116 21.31 -18.24 -13.09
CA LEU A 116 19.89 -17.96 -13.30
C LEU A 116 19.50 -16.53 -12.90
N ASP A 117 20.11 -15.97 -11.85
CA ASP A 117 19.79 -14.61 -11.39
C ASP A 117 20.28 -13.55 -12.40
N GLU A 118 21.43 -13.76 -13.04
CA GLU A 118 21.93 -12.88 -14.12
C GLU A 118 21.01 -12.90 -15.34
N ILE A 119 20.50 -14.08 -15.70
CA ILE A 119 19.59 -14.25 -16.85
C ILE A 119 18.24 -13.58 -16.56
N VAL A 120 17.70 -13.73 -15.34
CA VAL A 120 16.47 -13.06 -14.90
C VAL A 120 16.61 -11.55 -14.96
N ALA A 121 17.73 -11.01 -14.46
CA ALA A 121 18.00 -9.58 -14.49
C ALA A 121 18.03 -9.04 -15.92
N GLU A 122 18.69 -9.74 -16.84
CA GLU A 122 18.74 -9.37 -18.26
C GLU A 122 17.35 -9.42 -18.91
N ALA A 123 16.55 -10.44 -18.59
CA ALA A 123 15.17 -10.54 -19.07
C ALA A 123 14.32 -9.34 -18.63
N HIS A 124 14.40 -8.94 -17.35
CA HIS A 124 13.65 -7.78 -16.84
C HIS A 124 14.08 -6.46 -17.49
N ASN A 125 15.36 -6.32 -17.80
CA ASN A 125 15.92 -5.12 -18.43
C ASN A 125 15.62 -5.03 -19.93
N ALA A 126 15.10 -6.08 -20.56
CA ALA A 126 14.88 -6.16 -22.00
C ALA A 126 13.94 -5.08 -22.56
N LEU A 127 13.09 -4.48 -21.71
CA LEU A 127 12.18 -3.40 -22.13
C LEU A 127 12.85 -2.03 -22.21
N ILE A 128 13.94 -1.82 -21.47
CA ILE A 128 14.62 -0.51 -21.30
C ILE A 128 14.99 0.15 -22.64
N PRO A 129 15.58 -0.57 -23.62
CA PRO A 129 15.93 0.05 -24.90
C PRO A 129 14.71 0.57 -25.66
N LYS A 130 13.61 -0.19 -25.64
CA LYS A 130 12.37 0.13 -26.37
C LYS A 130 11.69 1.36 -25.78
N THR A 131 11.63 1.46 -24.46
CA THR A 131 11.04 2.61 -23.76
C THR A 131 11.93 3.84 -23.87
N GLY A 132 13.25 3.67 -23.82
CA GLY A 132 14.20 4.75 -24.09
C GLY A 132 14.03 5.36 -25.49
N GLN A 133 13.73 4.55 -26.50
CA GLN A 133 13.47 5.01 -27.87
C GLN A 133 12.10 5.68 -28.03
N LEU A 134 11.07 5.20 -27.34
CA LEU A 134 9.73 5.78 -27.38
C LEU A 134 9.59 7.04 -26.51
N GLY A 135 10.60 7.33 -25.68
CA GLY A 135 10.52 8.41 -24.68
C GLY A 135 9.57 8.09 -23.54
N ASP A 136 9.22 6.81 -23.38
CA ASP A 136 8.43 6.33 -22.25
C ASP A 136 9.28 6.48 -21.00
N VAL A 137 8.77 7.26 -20.05
CA VAL A 137 9.29 7.23 -18.69
C VAL A 137 8.77 5.94 -18.08
N ILE A 138 9.55 4.85 -18.19
CA ILE A 138 9.32 3.73 -17.25
C ILE A 138 9.57 4.37 -15.87
N PRO A 139 8.58 4.46 -14.96
CA PRO A 139 8.93 4.63 -13.55
C PRO A 139 9.94 3.53 -13.29
N PRO A 140 11.12 3.81 -12.70
CA PRO A 140 12.14 2.79 -12.59
C PRO A 140 11.43 1.54 -12.08
N ALA A 141 11.47 0.47 -12.89
CA ALA A 141 11.19 -0.86 -12.37
C ALA A 141 12.01 -0.96 -11.08
N GLN A 142 11.62 -1.82 -10.17
CA GLN A 142 12.44 -2.19 -9.02
C GLN A 142 13.74 -2.89 -9.49
N ALA A 143 14.52 -2.24 -10.36
CA ALA A 143 15.93 -2.38 -10.50
C ALA A 143 16.47 -2.09 -9.10
N ASP A 144 17.16 -3.09 -8.56
CA ASP A 144 18.31 -2.83 -7.72
C ASP A 144 18.94 -1.52 -8.19
N ALA A 145 18.97 -0.55 -7.28
CA ALA A 145 19.64 0.71 -7.53
C ALA A 145 20.98 0.40 -8.21
N PRO A 146 21.36 1.10 -9.31
CA PRO A 146 22.65 0.86 -9.93
C PRO A 146 23.71 0.93 -8.83
N PRO A 147 24.69 0.00 -8.76
CA PRO A 147 25.73 0.11 -7.77
C PRO A 147 26.41 1.44 -8.04
N ALA A 148 26.23 2.38 -7.11
CA ALA A 148 26.94 3.64 -7.16
C ALA A 148 28.44 3.31 -7.19
N PRO A 149 29.27 4.09 -7.91
CA PRO A 149 30.71 3.88 -7.89
C PRO A 149 31.19 4.14 -6.46
N GLY A 150 31.43 3.05 -5.73
CA GLY A 150 31.67 3.06 -4.29
C GLY A 150 31.00 1.86 -3.63
N ALA A 151 31.51 0.66 -3.89
CA ALA A 151 31.23 -0.52 -3.08
C ALA A 151 31.86 -0.32 -1.69
N GLU A 152 31.24 0.53 -0.87
CA GLU A 152 31.36 0.45 0.58
C GLU A 152 30.35 -0.60 1.05
N THR A 153 30.81 -1.52 1.89
CA THR A 153 30.15 -2.74 2.34
C THR A 153 28.69 -2.52 2.76
N ALA A 154 27.74 -2.89 1.89
CA ALA A 154 26.35 -3.06 2.30
C ALA A 154 26.27 -4.20 3.33
N GLN A 155 25.64 -3.93 4.47
CA GLN A 155 25.47 -4.89 5.55
C GLN A 155 24.01 -5.30 5.63
N SER A 156 23.73 -6.51 6.13
CA SER A 156 22.37 -6.98 6.31
C SER A 156 22.18 -7.73 7.63
N THR A 157 20.96 -7.68 8.13
CA THR A 157 20.51 -8.46 9.30
C THR A 157 19.11 -9.01 9.06
N THR A 158 18.76 -10.09 9.75
CA THR A 158 17.43 -10.70 9.67
C THR A 158 16.67 -10.49 10.97
N LEU A 159 15.49 -9.91 10.88
CA LEU A 159 14.59 -9.64 12.00
C LEU A 159 13.38 -10.57 11.91
N THR A 160 12.89 -11.07 13.05
CA THR A 160 11.62 -11.81 13.12
C THR A 160 10.53 -10.90 13.64
N ILE A 161 9.45 -10.77 12.89
CA ILE A 161 8.29 -9.97 13.29
C ILE A 161 7.47 -10.74 14.32
N ARG A 162 7.31 -10.16 15.52
CA ARG A 162 6.61 -10.81 16.65
C ARG A 162 5.26 -10.17 16.96
N ASN A 163 5.01 -8.98 16.41
CA ASN A 163 3.78 -8.19 16.59
C ASN A 163 2.55 -8.95 16.08
N GLN A 164 1.43 -8.81 16.78
CA GLN A 164 0.21 -9.56 16.50
C GLN A 164 -0.32 -9.33 15.09
N HIS A 165 -0.26 -8.08 14.62
CA HIS A 165 -0.70 -7.67 13.27
C HIS A 165 0.49 -7.38 12.33
N GLY A 166 1.70 -7.85 12.65
CA GLY A 166 2.89 -7.67 11.80
C GLY A 166 3.54 -6.27 11.84
N LEU A 167 4.26 -5.89 10.78
CA LEU A 167 4.78 -4.52 10.60
C LEU A 167 3.66 -3.55 10.17
N HIS A 168 2.63 -3.41 11.01
CA HIS A 168 1.52 -2.49 10.80
C HIS A 168 1.84 -1.07 11.26
N ALA A 169 0.90 -0.14 11.08
CA ALA A 169 1.07 1.30 11.26
C ALA A 169 1.98 1.77 12.41
N ARG A 170 1.88 1.21 13.62
CA ARG A 170 2.69 1.64 14.78
C ARG A 170 4.09 0.99 14.81
N PRO A 171 4.26 -0.34 14.68
CA PRO A 171 5.56 -0.95 14.44
C PRO A 171 6.28 -0.40 13.19
N ALA A 172 5.57 -0.23 12.08
CA ALA A 172 6.08 0.37 10.85
C ALA A 172 6.47 1.83 11.06
N ALA A 173 5.65 2.65 11.72
CA ALA A 173 5.99 4.04 12.05
C ALA A 173 7.28 4.13 12.86
N ARG A 174 7.46 3.25 13.86
CA ARG A 174 8.68 3.22 14.67
C ARG A 174 9.88 2.71 13.88
N PHE A 175 9.68 1.71 13.03
CA PHE A 175 10.71 1.18 12.14
C PHE A 175 11.20 2.29 11.19
N VAL A 176 10.28 2.95 10.50
CA VAL A 176 10.54 4.06 9.56
C VAL A 176 11.15 5.26 10.27
N SER A 177 10.63 5.64 11.43
CA SER A 177 11.18 6.73 12.25
C SER A 177 12.58 6.43 12.78
N THR A 178 12.93 5.15 12.92
CA THR A 178 14.28 4.73 13.30
C THR A 178 15.20 4.74 12.09
N ALA A 179 14.78 4.13 10.98
CA ALA A 179 15.50 4.12 9.71
C ALA A 179 15.77 5.54 9.17
N GLY A 180 14.83 6.47 9.34
CA GLY A 180 14.94 7.86 8.91
C GLY A 180 15.98 8.70 9.67
N ARG A 181 16.55 8.20 10.77
CA ARG A 181 17.60 8.90 11.54
C ARG A 181 18.98 8.80 10.92
N PHE A 182 19.14 7.87 9.97
CA PHE A 182 20.42 7.51 9.39
C PHE A 182 20.52 8.04 7.95
N GLU A 183 21.74 8.35 7.52
CA GLU A 183 22.03 8.77 6.15
C GLU A 183 22.02 7.59 5.19
N SER A 184 22.35 6.39 5.68
CA SER A 184 22.37 5.15 4.91
C SER A 184 21.07 4.91 4.14
N GLN A 185 21.21 4.33 2.95
CA GLN A 185 20.09 3.73 2.23
C GLN A 185 19.74 2.43 2.94
N ILE A 186 18.47 2.29 3.33
CA ILE A 186 18.00 1.13 4.08
C ILE A 186 16.83 0.52 3.33
N THR A 187 16.90 -0.77 3.04
CA THR A 187 15.82 -1.53 2.41
C THR A 187 15.40 -2.68 3.29
N VAL A 188 14.15 -3.12 3.13
CA VAL A 188 13.60 -4.28 3.83
C VAL A 188 12.89 -5.20 2.85
N ARG A 189 13.13 -6.50 2.94
CA ARG A 189 12.46 -7.54 2.15
C ARG A 189 11.89 -8.59 3.09
N ASP A 190 10.68 -9.04 2.81
CA ASP A 190 10.07 -10.17 3.50
C ASP A 190 10.55 -11.47 2.84
N LEU A 191 11.25 -12.30 3.61
CA LEU A 191 11.80 -13.57 3.13
C LEU A 191 10.74 -14.66 2.99
N ASP A 192 9.65 -14.58 3.76
CA ASP A 192 8.63 -15.62 3.76
C ASP A 192 7.57 -15.38 2.67
N SER A 193 7.25 -14.12 2.35
CA SER A 193 6.38 -13.79 1.20
C SER A 193 7.13 -13.45 -0.09
N GLY A 194 8.46 -13.29 -0.03
CA GLY A 194 9.29 -12.86 -1.16
C GLY A 194 9.13 -11.39 -1.57
N LYS A 195 8.19 -10.66 -0.96
CA LYS A 195 7.88 -9.26 -1.29
C LYS A 195 9.02 -8.33 -0.88
N GLY A 196 9.21 -7.26 -1.65
CA GLY A 196 10.32 -6.32 -1.49
C GLY A 196 11.47 -6.56 -2.49
N PRO A 197 12.61 -5.88 -2.34
CA PRO A 197 12.96 -4.98 -1.24
C PRO A 197 12.19 -3.66 -1.38
N VAL A 198 11.78 -3.09 -0.26
CA VAL A 198 11.15 -1.77 -0.18
C VAL A 198 12.02 -0.80 0.60
N ASN A 199 11.83 0.50 0.38
CA ASN A 199 12.53 1.54 1.12
C ASN A 199 12.08 1.53 2.59
N ALA A 200 13.01 1.24 3.50
CA ALA A 200 12.73 1.19 4.94
C ALA A 200 12.38 2.56 5.56
N LYS A 201 12.65 3.65 4.83
CA LYS A 201 12.25 5.02 5.21
C LYS A 201 10.87 5.40 4.65
N SER A 202 10.19 4.50 3.94
CA SER A 202 8.83 4.71 3.45
C SER A 202 7.81 3.98 4.31
N ILE A 203 6.96 4.71 5.02
CA ILE A 203 5.90 4.09 5.83
C ILE A 203 4.89 3.35 4.97
N ASN A 204 4.58 3.88 3.78
CA ASN A 204 3.62 3.23 2.89
C ASN A 204 4.19 1.92 2.36
N GLN A 205 5.44 1.90 1.88
CA GLN A 205 6.02 0.65 1.37
C GLN A 205 6.31 -0.38 2.48
N VAL A 206 6.73 0.05 3.67
CA VAL A 206 6.96 -0.87 4.80
C VAL A 206 5.64 -1.47 5.29
N ALA A 207 4.58 -0.68 5.42
CA ALA A 207 3.28 -1.16 5.88
C ALA A 207 2.58 -2.05 4.82
N THR A 208 2.71 -1.72 3.53
CA THR A 208 2.13 -2.52 2.44
C THR A 208 2.98 -3.74 2.05
N LEU A 209 4.18 -3.89 2.62
CA LEU A 209 4.98 -5.12 2.51
C LEU A 209 4.17 -6.34 2.98
N GLY A 210 3.28 -6.15 3.96
CA GLY A 210 2.41 -7.21 4.49
C GLY A 210 3.15 -8.25 5.33
N ALA A 211 4.29 -7.88 5.92
CA ALA A 211 5.08 -8.76 6.78
C ALA A 211 4.32 -9.05 8.08
N GLY A 212 3.70 -10.24 8.15
CA GLY A 212 2.86 -10.69 9.24
C GLY A 212 3.63 -11.23 10.45
N LYS A 213 2.90 -11.65 11.49
CA LYS A 213 3.48 -12.30 12.66
C LYS A 213 4.23 -13.58 12.26
N GLY A 214 5.47 -13.70 12.71
CA GLY A 214 6.34 -14.84 12.43
C GLY A 214 7.19 -14.69 11.17
N HIS A 215 6.91 -13.69 10.32
CA HIS A 215 7.71 -13.45 9.12
C HIS A 215 9.13 -13.02 9.47
N ARG A 216 10.08 -13.41 8.64
CA ARG A 216 11.49 -13.05 8.69
C ARG A 216 11.72 -11.98 7.63
N VAL A 217 12.11 -10.80 8.08
CA VAL A 217 12.46 -9.70 7.18
C VAL A 217 13.96 -9.50 7.18
N VAL A 218 14.56 -9.41 6.00
CA VAL A 218 15.96 -9.00 5.85
C VAL A 218 16.00 -7.49 5.68
N VAL A 219 16.81 -6.83 6.51
CA VAL A 219 17.08 -5.40 6.43
C VAL A 219 18.50 -5.22 5.93
N THR A 220 18.66 -4.45 4.86
CA THR A 220 19.96 -4.15 4.25
C THR A 220 20.22 -2.66 4.37
N ALA A 221 21.41 -2.29 4.84
CA ALA A 221 21.86 -0.90 4.95
C ALA A 221 23.16 -0.68 4.18
N ALA A 222 23.21 0.40 3.41
CA ALA A 222 24.39 0.83 2.67
C ALA A 222 24.63 2.34 2.87
N GLY A 223 25.80 2.69 3.40
CA GLY A 223 26.16 4.07 3.71
C GLY A 223 27.09 4.19 4.91
N PRO A 224 27.46 5.43 5.28
CA PRO A 224 28.48 5.70 6.29
C PRO A 224 28.11 5.25 7.71
N ASP A 225 26.81 5.14 8.00
CA ASP A 225 26.24 4.76 9.30
C ASP A 225 25.44 3.45 9.24
N ALA A 226 25.77 2.57 8.28
CA ALA A 226 25.02 1.33 8.02
C ALA A 226 25.00 0.38 9.23
N ALA A 227 26.13 0.26 9.95
CA ALA A 227 26.24 -0.61 11.12
C ALA A 227 25.38 -0.08 12.29
N GLU A 228 25.41 1.23 12.55
CA GLU A 228 24.54 1.84 13.57
C GLU A 228 23.06 1.70 13.21
N ALA A 229 22.72 1.86 11.93
CA ALA A 229 21.35 1.72 11.45
C ALA A 229 20.79 0.31 11.69
N LEU A 230 21.54 -0.74 11.33
CA LEU A 230 21.11 -2.12 11.55
C LEU A 230 21.01 -2.44 13.04
N SER A 231 21.99 -2.02 13.85
CA SER A 231 21.97 -2.23 15.31
C SER A 231 20.75 -1.57 15.97
N ALA A 232 20.39 -0.36 15.55
CA ALA A 232 19.20 0.32 16.07
C ALA A 232 17.89 -0.41 15.69
N LEU A 233 17.80 -0.93 14.47
CA LEU A 233 16.62 -1.68 14.01
C LEU A 233 16.52 -3.07 14.67
N GLU A 234 17.64 -3.73 14.94
CA GLU A 234 17.69 -4.96 15.73
C GLU A 234 17.19 -4.73 17.16
N GLN A 235 17.67 -3.67 17.82
CA GLN A 235 17.21 -3.30 19.17
C GLN A 235 15.71 -3.00 19.19
N LEU A 236 15.20 -2.31 18.17
CA LEU A 236 13.79 -2.02 18.04
C LEU A 236 12.96 -3.31 17.88
N ALA A 237 13.40 -4.24 17.04
CA ALA A 237 12.74 -5.53 16.86
C ALA A 237 12.80 -6.39 18.14
N ALA A 238 13.93 -6.37 18.85
CA ALA A 238 14.09 -7.04 20.14
C ALA A 238 13.12 -6.49 21.21
N ALA A 239 12.86 -5.17 21.19
CA ALA A 239 11.87 -4.52 22.03
C ALA A 239 10.41 -4.71 21.55
N ASN A 240 10.16 -5.61 20.59
CA ASN A 240 8.86 -5.83 19.94
C ASN A 240 8.26 -4.53 19.37
N PHE A 241 9.11 -3.67 18.83
CA PHE A 241 8.76 -2.33 18.35
C PHE A 241 8.09 -1.48 19.43
N GLY A 242 8.33 -1.81 20.70
CA GLY A 242 7.77 -1.27 21.93
C GLY A 242 6.25 -1.41 22.07
N GLU A 243 5.70 -2.53 21.60
CA GLU A 243 4.34 -2.99 21.95
C GLU A 243 4.31 -3.89 23.21
N ALA A 244 5.47 -4.20 23.81
CA ALA A 244 5.59 -5.12 24.95
C ALA A 244 4.90 -4.63 26.25
N GLU A 245 4.51 -3.35 26.35
CA GLU A 245 3.83 -2.77 27.52
C GLU A 245 2.30 -2.62 27.36
N THR A 246 1.73 -2.91 26.20
CA THR A 246 0.37 -2.41 25.84
C THR A 246 -0.69 -3.45 25.51
N ALA A 247 -0.35 -4.75 25.53
CA ALA A 247 -1.32 -5.82 25.22
C ALA A 247 -2.58 -5.79 26.09
N HIS A 248 -2.51 -5.24 27.31
CA HIS A 248 -3.62 -5.22 28.27
C HIS A 248 -4.72 -4.18 28.02
N LEU A 249 -4.53 -3.18 27.15
CA LEU A 249 -5.52 -2.10 26.97
C LEU A 249 -6.33 -2.22 25.67
N ALA A 250 -5.80 -2.88 24.64
CA ALA A 250 -6.51 -3.11 23.38
C ALA A 250 -7.47 -4.31 23.45
N GLU A 251 -7.18 -5.33 24.27
CA GLU A 251 -8.07 -6.48 24.49
C GLU A 251 -9.40 -6.11 25.17
N ALA A 252 -9.49 -4.96 25.82
CA ALA A 252 -10.76 -4.45 26.35
C ALA A 252 -11.69 -3.87 25.26
N ALA A 253 -11.20 -3.69 24.02
CA ALA A 253 -11.92 -3.06 22.91
C ALA A 253 -12.52 -4.07 21.90
N SER A 254 -12.34 -5.37 22.10
CA SER A 254 -12.78 -6.44 21.19
C SER A 254 -13.98 -7.23 21.73
N GLN A 255 -15.02 -6.53 22.20
CA GLN A 255 -16.36 -7.13 22.28
C GLN A 255 -17.19 -6.66 21.08
N PRO A 256 -17.74 -7.57 20.26
CA PRO A 256 -18.66 -7.19 19.20
C PRO A 256 -19.92 -6.59 19.85
N ALA A 257 -20.17 -5.29 19.59
CA ALA A 257 -21.49 -4.72 19.85
C ALA A 257 -22.48 -5.40 18.89
N ALA A 258 -23.52 -6.02 19.46
CA ALA A 258 -24.52 -6.76 18.69
C ALA A 258 -25.28 -5.84 17.73
N ALA A 259 -25.50 -6.31 16.50
CA ALA A 259 -26.36 -5.62 15.53
C ALA A 259 -27.80 -5.48 16.09
N PRO A 260 -28.48 -4.34 15.93
CA PRO A 260 -29.77 -4.13 16.58
C PRO A 260 -30.91 -4.88 15.88
N ALA A 261 -31.96 -5.21 16.65
CA ALA A 261 -33.18 -5.80 16.14
C ALA A 261 -34.06 -4.76 15.41
N ALA A 262 -34.66 -5.16 14.30
CA ALA A 262 -35.50 -4.31 13.45
C ALA A 262 -36.72 -3.74 14.20
N GLY A 263 -36.82 -2.42 14.23
CA GLY A 263 -38.01 -1.64 14.61
C GLY A 263 -38.09 -0.35 13.76
N ASP A 264 -39.14 0.46 13.94
CA ASP A 264 -39.39 1.74 13.21
C ASP A 264 -38.31 2.83 13.42
N ARG A 265 -37.17 2.53 14.07
CA ARG A 265 -36.08 3.46 14.35
C ARG A 265 -34.82 3.04 13.57
N PRO A 266 -34.07 3.98 12.97
CA PRO A 266 -32.77 3.66 12.37
C PRO A 266 -31.87 3.03 13.43
N ALA A 267 -31.39 1.83 13.14
CA ALA A 267 -30.55 1.02 14.01
C ALA A 267 -29.09 1.19 13.57
N GLY A 268 -28.21 1.54 14.50
CA GLY A 268 -26.78 1.73 14.22
C GLY A 268 -25.88 0.99 15.21
N ILE A 269 -24.57 1.19 15.04
CA ILE A 269 -23.54 0.67 15.94
C ILE A 269 -23.25 1.73 16.99
N ALA A 270 -23.57 1.43 18.24
CA ALA A 270 -23.19 2.24 19.40
C ALA A 270 -21.66 2.26 19.57
N VAL A 271 -21.04 3.43 19.47
CA VAL A 271 -19.58 3.57 19.62
C VAL A 271 -19.15 4.41 20.81
N SER A 272 -20.00 5.35 21.25
CA SER A 272 -19.76 6.18 22.43
C SER A 272 -21.06 6.37 23.21
N PRO A 273 -21.13 5.93 24.49
CA PRO A 273 -22.36 5.93 25.27
C PRO A 273 -22.82 7.34 25.64
N GLY A 274 -24.12 7.49 25.85
CA GLY A 274 -24.75 8.73 26.30
C GLY A 274 -25.99 9.07 25.48
N ILE A 275 -26.80 10.00 25.98
CA ILE A 275 -28.01 10.45 25.30
C ILE A 275 -27.85 11.92 24.95
N ALA A 276 -28.09 12.27 23.70
CA ALA A 276 -28.06 13.64 23.23
C ALA A 276 -29.35 13.99 22.49
N VAL A 277 -29.82 15.22 22.69
CA VAL A 277 -30.98 15.77 21.98
C VAL A 277 -30.63 17.18 21.53
N GLY A 278 -30.79 17.46 20.25
CA GLY A 278 -30.42 18.75 19.69
C GLY A 278 -30.80 18.90 18.21
N PRO A 279 -30.69 20.12 17.68
CA PRO A 279 -30.89 20.37 16.25
C PRO A 279 -29.81 19.66 15.43
N VAL A 280 -30.20 19.11 14.29
CA VAL A 280 -29.29 18.47 13.35
C VAL A 280 -28.46 19.53 12.63
N ALA A 281 -27.15 19.30 12.58
CA ALA A 281 -26.24 19.98 11.66
C ALA A 281 -25.70 18.94 10.67
N LEU A 282 -26.06 19.08 9.39
CA LEU A 282 -25.62 18.14 8.37
C LEU A 282 -24.24 18.53 7.81
N TYR A 283 -23.23 17.73 8.12
CA TYR A 283 -21.86 17.92 7.64
C TYR A 283 -21.62 17.18 6.34
N ARG A 284 -21.31 17.95 5.29
CA ARG A 284 -20.96 17.44 3.96
C ARG A 284 -19.62 18.04 3.55
N PRO A 285 -18.51 17.27 3.64
CA PRO A 285 -17.22 17.72 3.13
C PRO A 285 -17.34 18.11 1.65
N ALA A 286 -16.74 19.25 1.27
CA ALA A 286 -16.71 19.66 -0.12
C ALA A 286 -15.95 18.61 -0.96
N VAL A 287 -16.59 18.13 -2.02
CA VAL A 287 -15.93 17.28 -3.02
C VAL A 287 -15.07 18.19 -3.89
N ILE A 288 -13.75 18.04 -3.80
CA ILE A 288 -12.83 18.77 -4.66
C ILE A 288 -12.82 18.09 -6.02
N ALA A 289 -13.41 18.75 -7.02
CA ALA A 289 -13.32 18.31 -8.40
C ALA A 289 -11.92 18.64 -8.94
N VAL A 290 -11.09 17.61 -9.09
CA VAL A 290 -9.76 17.75 -9.67
C VAL A 290 -9.85 17.51 -11.16
N THR A 291 -9.56 18.54 -11.94
CA THR A 291 -9.50 18.44 -13.40
C THR A 291 -8.03 18.50 -13.83
N PRO A 292 -7.47 17.40 -14.36
CA PRO A 292 -6.13 17.42 -14.92
C PRO A 292 -6.04 18.44 -16.05
N HIS A 293 -5.02 19.31 -16.00
CA HIS A 293 -4.70 20.21 -17.09
C HIS A 293 -3.19 20.21 -17.35
N THR A 294 -2.83 20.42 -18.61
CA THR A 294 -1.43 20.48 -19.02
C THR A 294 -0.77 21.73 -18.46
N ILE A 295 0.43 21.56 -17.91
CA ILE A 295 1.25 22.63 -17.35
C ILE A 295 2.47 22.90 -18.24
N SER A 296 2.97 24.12 -18.21
CA SER A 296 4.20 24.52 -18.92
C SER A 296 5.45 24.49 -18.03
N ASP A 297 5.28 24.56 -16.71
CA ASP A 297 6.38 24.63 -15.74
C ASP A 297 6.20 23.58 -14.63
N PRO A 298 6.78 22.38 -14.80
CA PRO A 298 6.77 21.34 -13.77
C PRO A 298 7.42 21.75 -12.45
N GLN A 299 8.41 22.65 -12.49
CA GLN A 299 9.14 23.07 -11.29
C GLN A 299 8.24 23.92 -10.39
N ALA A 300 7.46 24.84 -10.98
CA ALA A 300 6.47 25.61 -10.24
C ALA A 300 5.42 24.72 -9.55
N GLU A 301 4.97 23.64 -10.20
CA GLU A 301 4.02 22.69 -9.60
C GLU A 301 4.66 21.82 -8.51
N HIS A 302 5.94 21.47 -8.63
CA HIS A 302 6.69 20.83 -7.52
C HIS A 302 6.75 21.73 -6.29
N GLU A 303 7.01 23.02 -6.47
CA GLU A 303 7.07 23.99 -5.37
C GLU A 303 5.69 24.22 -4.73
N ARG A 304 4.61 24.27 -5.54
CA ARG A 304 3.23 24.31 -5.03
C ARG A 304 2.90 23.09 -4.19
N LEU A 305 3.27 21.90 -4.66
CA LEU A 305 3.07 20.63 -3.94
C LEU A 305 3.82 20.64 -2.60
N GLU A 306 5.10 21.00 -2.61
CA GLU A 306 5.92 21.05 -1.38
C GLU A 306 5.35 22.05 -0.37
N SER A 307 4.92 23.24 -0.83
CA SER A 307 4.29 24.24 0.03
C SER A 307 3.00 23.72 0.67
N ALA A 308 2.16 23.02 -0.10
CA ALA A 308 0.92 22.43 0.40
C ALA A 308 1.19 21.31 1.42
N ILE A 309 2.16 20.45 1.17
CA ILE A 309 2.59 19.40 2.11
C ILE A 309 3.09 20.03 3.41
N GLN A 310 3.91 21.08 3.35
CA GLN A 310 4.44 21.73 4.56
C GLN A 310 3.36 22.44 5.39
N LYS A 311 2.37 23.03 4.72
CA LYS A 311 1.18 23.58 5.40
C LYS A 311 0.37 22.47 6.06
N ALA A 312 0.12 21.36 5.35
CA ALA A 312 -0.59 20.20 5.91
C ALA A 312 0.14 19.62 7.14
N LYS A 313 1.47 19.51 7.11
CA LYS A 313 2.28 19.07 8.26
C LYS A 313 2.07 19.98 9.47
N THR A 314 2.04 21.30 9.24
CA THR A 314 1.80 22.29 10.30
C THR A 314 0.41 22.14 10.92
N GLU A 315 -0.61 21.93 10.09
CA GLU A 315 -1.99 21.69 10.54
C GLU A 315 -2.10 20.40 11.36
N ILE A 316 -1.53 19.30 10.87
CA ILE A 316 -1.56 18.00 11.55
C ILE A 316 -0.78 18.05 12.88
N ALA A 317 0.34 18.78 12.94
CA ALA A 317 1.03 19.04 14.20
C ALA A 317 0.16 19.85 15.19
N GLY A 318 -0.69 20.75 14.69
CA GLY A 318 -1.71 21.43 15.48
C GLY A 318 -2.74 20.47 16.05
N LEU A 319 -3.31 19.61 15.21
CA LEU A 319 -4.27 18.57 15.59
C LEU A 319 -3.69 17.60 16.62
N TYR A 320 -2.45 17.15 16.43
CA TYR A 320 -1.75 16.32 17.40
C TYR A 320 -1.68 17.00 18.79
N ARG A 321 -1.27 18.26 18.84
CA ARG A 321 -1.18 19.01 20.11
C ARG A 321 -2.55 19.20 20.78
N GLN A 322 -3.59 19.41 19.99
CA GLN A 322 -4.96 19.54 20.49
C GLN A 322 -5.48 18.20 21.02
N ALA A 323 -5.43 17.14 20.22
CA ALA A 323 -5.82 15.80 20.61
C ALA A 323 -5.07 15.35 21.87
N LYS A 324 -3.76 15.56 21.93
CA LYS A 324 -2.95 15.20 23.11
C LYS A 324 -3.42 15.87 24.41
N LYS A 325 -3.95 17.10 24.33
CA LYS A 325 -4.49 17.82 25.49
C LYS A 325 -5.87 17.30 25.91
N VAL A 326 -6.71 16.93 24.94
CA VAL A 326 -8.12 16.61 25.18
C VAL A 326 -8.33 15.12 25.45
N VAL A 327 -7.76 14.26 24.61
CA VAL A 327 -8.00 12.80 24.64
C VAL A 327 -6.82 12.00 25.19
N GLY A 328 -5.61 12.57 25.18
CA GLY A 328 -4.40 11.93 25.72
C GLY A 328 -3.39 11.55 24.65
N GLY A 329 -2.21 11.10 25.09
CA GLY A 329 -1.08 10.81 24.20
C GLY A 329 -1.26 9.57 23.33
N TYR A 330 -2.04 8.60 23.79
CA TYR A 330 -2.23 7.33 23.09
C TYR A 330 -3.10 7.50 21.84
N GLU A 331 -4.22 8.21 21.98
CA GLU A 331 -5.17 8.53 20.92
C GLU A 331 -4.59 9.57 19.96
N ALA A 332 -3.77 10.50 20.45
CA ALA A 332 -3.09 11.48 19.60
C ALA A 332 -2.03 10.85 18.68
N ALA A 333 -1.51 9.66 18.98
CA ALA A 333 -0.48 9.00 18.19
C ALA A 333 -0.91 8.70 16.74
N ILE A 334 -2.22 8.69 16.45
CA ILE A 334 -2.75 8.60 15.08
C ILE A 334 -2.18 9.71 14.19
N PHE A 335 -2.05 10.93 14.74
CA PHE A 335 -1.51 12.07 13.99
C PHE A 335 0.01 12.00 13.79
N GLU A 336 0.73 11.19 14.57
CA GLU A 336 2.16 10.91 14.30
C GLU A 336 2.30 10.06 13.03
N ALA A 337 1.43 9.06 12.83
CA ALA A 337 1.37 8.31 11.58
C ALA A 337 0.99 9.20 10.39
N HIS A 338 0.04 10.13 10.58
CA HIS A 338 -0.32 11.08 9.53
C HIS A 338 0.84 11.98 9.09
N GLN A 339 1.71 12.38 10.02
CA GLN A 339 2.93 13.12 9.68
C GLN A 339 3.88 12.27 8.85
N LEU A 340 4.07 11.01 9.23
CA LEU A 340 4.92 10.08 8.47
C LEU A 340 4.39 9.84 7.05
N PHE A 341 3.07 9.83 6.83
CA PHE A 341 2.51 9.76 5.48
C PHE A 341 2.88 10.99 4.63
N LEU A 342 2.95 12.19 5.23
CA LEU A 342 3.37 13.41 4.52
C LEU A 342 4.89 13.50 4.30
N ASP A 343 5.67 12.80 5.12
CA ASP A 343 7.13 12.66 4.94
C ASP A 343 7.50 11.47 4.02
N ASP A 344 6.52 10.66 3.62
CA ASP A 344 6.75 9.43 2.91
C ASP A 344 7.36 9.66 1.51
N PRO A 345 8.60 9.21 1.27
CA PRO A 345 9.25 9.46 -0.01
C PRO A 345 8.56 8.72 -1.16
N ALA A 346 7.90 7.58 -0.91
CA ALA A 346 7.19 6.86 -1.97
C ALA A 346 5.98 7.67 -2.48
N LEU A 347 5.15 8.19 -1.58
CA LEU A 347 4.01 9.02 -1.93
C LEU A 347 4.45 10.33 -2.62
N VAL A 348 5.38 11.06 -2.01
CA VAL A 348 5.81 12.38 -2.51
C VAL A 348 6.55 12.25 -3.84
N ASN A 349 7.48 11.30 -3.99
CA ASN A 349 8.21 11.14 -5.24
C ASN A 349 7.31 10.62 -6.36
N THR A 350 6.31 9.80 -6.06
CA THR A 350 5.30 9.39 -7.06
C THR A 350 4.55 10.60 -7.60
N ALA A 351 4.05 11.47 -6.73
CA ALA A 351 3.37 12.70 -7.16
C ALA A 351 4.31 13.61 -7.99
N ARG A 352 5.56 13.81 -7.55
CA ARG A 352 6.55 14.60 -8.29
C ARG A 352 6.87 14.01 -9.67
N ALA A 353 7.02 12.69 -9.75
CA ALA A 353 7.28 11.99 -11.00
C ALA A 353 6.12 12.15 -11.98
N VAL A 354 4.88 12.04 -11.52
CA VAL A 354 3.68 12.27 -12.34
C VAL A 354 3.65 13.71 -12.88
N ILE A 355 3.94 14.72 -12.06
CA ILE A 355 4.04 16.12 -12.51
C ILE A 355 5.08 16.27 -13.62
N SER A 356 6.27 15.68 -13.45
CA SER A 356 7.38 15.83 -14.40
C SER A 356 7.16 15.06 -15.71
N ALA A 357 6.69 13.81 -15.61
CA ALA A 357 6.54 12.92 -16.76
C ALA A 357 5.32 13.30 -17.60
N GLU A 358 4.17 13.53 -16.96
CA GLU A 358 2.91 13.76 -17.65
C GLU A 358 2.62 15.25 -17.88
N LYS A 359 3.38 16.15 -17.24
CA LYS A 359 3.18 17.61 -17.32
C LYS A 359 1.75 18.00 -16.98
N ILE A 360 1.26 17.48 -15.85
CA ILE A 360 -0.05 17.84 -15.27
C ILE A 360 0.11 18.58 -13.94
N ASN A 361 -0.94 19.29 -13.55
CA ASN A 361 -1.00 20.06 -12.31
C ASN A 361 -0.88 19.22 -11.03
N ALA A 362 -0.41 19.86 -9.96
CA ALA A 362 -0.09 19.22 -8.68
C ALA A 362 -1.31 18.54 -8.02
N GLU A 363 -2.51 19.10 -8.15
CA GLU A 363 -3.74 18.51 -7.60
C GLU A 363 -3.99 17.11 -8.20
N ALA A 364 -3.89 16.98 -9.52
CA ALA A 364 -4.14 15.73 -10.23
C ALA A 364 -3.05 14.70 -9.95
N ALA A 365 -1.78 15.14 -9.94
CA ALA A 365 -0.66 14.26 -9.63
C ALA A 365 -0.69 13.74 -8.19
N TRP A 366 -0.99 14.62 -7.23
CA TRP A 366 -1.13 14.25 -5.83
C TRP A 366 -2.29 13.29 -5.61
N GLN A 367 -3.46 13.57 -6.21
CA GLN A 367 -4.62 12.69 -6.10
C GLN A 367 -4.31 11.28 -6.60
N ARG A 368 -3.64 11.15 -7.76
CA ARG A 368 -3.25 9.83 -8.30
C ARG A 368 -2.29 9.08 -7.38
N ALA A 369 -1.30 9.76 -6.82
CA ALA A 369 -0.35 9.13 -5.89
C ALA A 369 -1.04 8.63 -4.61
N VAL A 370 -1.99 9.41 -4.08
CA VAL A 370 -2.82 9.02 -2.94
C VAL A 370 -3.72 7.84 -3.30
N GLU A 371 -4.42 7.88 -4.44
CA GLU A 371 -5.32 6.81 -4.89
C GLU A 371 -4.58 5.50 -5.12
N GLN A 372 -3.36 5.55 -5.67
CA GLN A 372 -2.51 4.36 -5.80
C GLN A 372 -2.14 3.79 -4.44
N THR A 373 -1.65 4.63 -3.52
CA THR A 373 -1.28 4.18 -2.16
C THR A 373 -2.48 3.56 -1.43
N VAL A 374 -3.66 4.16 -1.58
CA VAL A 374 -4.93 3.66 -1.04
C VAL A 374 -5.31 2.32 -1.63
N ALA A 375 -5.12 2.12 -2.93
CA ALA A 375 -5.33 0.84 -3.59
C ALA A 375 -4.38 -0.24 -3.02
N ASP A 376 -3.11 0.11 -2.79
CA ASP A 376 -2.12 -0.81 -2.21
C ASP A 376 -2.52 -1.28 -0.80
N TYR A 377 -3.01 -0.37 0.06
CA TYR A 377 -3.55 -0.75 1.38
C TYR A 377 -4.80 -1.63 1.28
N ARG A 378 -5.72 -1.32 0.36
CA ARG A 378 -6.95 -2.10 0.17
C ARG A 378 -6.70 -3.50 -0.40
N ALA A 379 -5.58 -3.69 -1.08
CA ALA A 379 -5.16 -4.99 -1.61
C ALA A 379 -4.56 -5.93 -0.55
N LEU A 380 -4.31 -5.45 0.67
CA LEU A 380 -3.80 -6.28 1.77
C LEU A 380 -4.88 -7.27 2.26
N GLY A 381 -4.46 -8.43 2.76
CA GLY A 381 -5.40 -9.48 3.22
C GLY A 381 -5.96 -9.28 4.65
N ASP A 382 -5.52 -8.24 5.37
CA ASP A 382 -5.89 -7.98 6.76
C ASP A 382 -6.79 -6.72 6.84
N GLU A 383 -8.01 -6.87 7.35
CA GLU A 383 -9.00 -5.77 7.46
C GLU A 383 -8.50 -4.59 8.31
N TYR A 384 -7.69 -4.85 9.35
CA TYR A 384 -7.10 -3.79 10.17
C TYR A 384 -6.08 -2.97 9.37
N LEU A 385 -5.31 -3.63 8.49
CA LEU A 385 -4.38 -2.95 7.58
C LEU A 385 -5.13 -2.20 6.47
N GLN A 386 -6.18 -2.78 5.91
CA GLN A 386 -7.01 -2.12 4.91
C GLN A 386 -7.64 -0.83 5.45
N ALA A 387 -8.04 -0.81 6.73
CA ALA A 387 -8.58 0.38 7.39
C ALA A 387 -7.60 1.58 7.45
N ARG A 388 -6.32 1.39 7.09
CA ARG A 388 -5.33 2.49 6.95
C ARG A 388 -5.48 3.27 5.67
N ALA A 389 -6.16 2.71 4.67
CA ALA A 389 -6.54 3.44 3.46
C ALA A 389 -7.25 4.77 3.80
N ASP A 390 -8.08 4.77 4.84
CA ASP A 390 -8.83 5.95 5.26
C ASP A 390 -7.94 7.03 5.89
N ASP A 391 -6.88 6.63 6.62
CA ASP A 391 -5.88 7.57 7.16
C ASP A 391 -5.08 8.24 6.02
N VAL A 392 -4.67 7.46 5.01
CA VAL A 392 -3.98 7.99 3.82
C VAL A 392 -4.90 8.92 3.02
N LEU A 393 -6.18 8.57 2.89
CA LEU A 393 -7.19 9.43 2.26
C LEU A 393 -7.39 10.74 3.02
N ASP A 394 -7.42 10.73 4.36
CA ASP A 394 -7.53 11.93 5.19
C ASP A 394 -6.36 12.89 4.93
N VAL A 395 -5.13 12.37 5.02
CA VAL A 395 -3.91 13.12 4.73
C VAL A 395 -3.88 13.65 3.29
N GLY A 396 -4.24 12.79 2.33
CA GLY A 396 -4.31 13.14 0.92
C GLY A 396 -5.29 14.26 0.63
N ARG A 397 -6.51 14.18 1.19
CA ARG A 397 -7.54 15.23 1.05
C ARG A 397 -7.11 16.55 1.65
N ARG A 398 -6.35 16.54 2.75
CA ARG A 398 -5.83 17.76 3.39
C ARG A 398 -4.88 18.54 2.48
N VAL A 399 -3.89 17.86 1.90
CA VAL A 399 -2.97 18.48 0.94
C VAL A 399 -3.73 18.96 -0.31
N LEU A 400 -4.70 18.16 -0.78
CA LEU A 400 -5.51 18.54 -1.94
C LEU A 400 -6.34 19.81 -1.71
N LYS A 401 -6.93 19.97 -0.52
CA LYS A 401 -7.65 21.21 -0.11
C LYS A 401 -6.72 22.43 -0.20
N LEU A 402 -5.50 22.30 0.30
CA LEU A 402 -4.50 23.38 0.31
C LEU A 402 -4.03 23.74 -1.10
N LEU A 403 -3.88 22.76 -1.99
CA LEU A 403 -3.55 22.99 -3.39
C LEU A 403 -4.69 23.70 -4.13
N ALA A 404 -5.93 23.22 -3.94
CA ALA A 404 -7.13 23.77 -4.56
C ALA A 404 -7.56 25.13 -3.97
N GLY A 405 -6.98 25.56 -2.85
CA GLY A 405 -7.37 26.78 -2.15
C GLY A 405 -8.78 26.72 -1.55
N VAL A 406 -9.30 25.52 -1.29
CA VAL A 406 -10.65 25.29 -0.75
C VAL A 406 -10.57 25.24 0.77
N ALA A 407 -11.23 26.18 1.45
CA ALA A 407 -11.37 26.14 2.89
C ALA A 407 -12.25 24.94 3.31
N PRO A 408 -11.89 24.18 4.36
CA PRO A 408 -12.75 23.13 4.86
C PRO A 408 -14.08 23.72 5.39
N PRO A 409 -15.19 22.98 5.29
CA PRO A 409 -16.40 23.38 5.98
C PRO A 409 -16.11 23.44 7.49
N SER A 410 -16.52 24.54 8.11
CA SER A 410 -16.31 24.77 9.53
C SER A 410 -17.05 23.71 10.35
N LEU A 411 -16.36 23.14 11.33
CA LEU A 411 -16.94 22.35 12.43
C LEU A 411 -17.10 23.19 13.70
N ASP A 412 -16.92 24.51 13.59
CA ASP A 412 -17.20 25.47 14.65
C ASP A 412 -18.66 25.90 14.55
N PHE A 413 -19.45 25.50 15.54
CA PHE A 413 -20.89 25.74 15.61
C PHE A 413 -21.19 26.79 16.70
N GLU A 414 -22.02 27.79 16.36
CA GLU A 414 -22.42 28.82 17.32
C GLU A 414 -23.35 28.26 18.40
N GLU A 415 -24.24 27.33 18.03
CA GLU A 415 -25.21 26.69 18.91
C GLU A 415 -24.92 25.19 19.08
N PRO A 416 -25.37 24.55 20.17
CA PRO A 416 -25.23 23.11 20.35
C PRO A 416 -26.03 22.30 19.32
N VAL A 417 -25.41 21.32 18.66
CA VAL A 417 -25.97 20.54 17.56
C VAL A 417 -25.70 19.04 17.71
N ILE A 418 -26.50 18.21 17.04
CA ILE A 418 -26.13 16.83 16.71
C ILE A 418 -25.57 16.80 15.30
N LEU A 419 -24.31 16.40 15.19
CA LEU A 419 -23.61 16.34 13.92
C LEU A 419 -24.00 15.07 13.17
N VAL A 420 -24.52 15.24 11.95
CA VAL A 420 -24.82 14.13 11.04
C VAL A 420 -23.89 14.20 9.84
N ALA A 421 -23.19 13.12 9.52
CA ALA A 421 -22.29 13.06 8.39
C ALA A 421 -22.39 11.73 7.64
N ARG A 422 -21.88 11.68 6.41
CA ARG A 422 -21.68 10.40 5.71
C ARG A 422 -20.62 9.57 6.42
N ASP A 423 -19.49 10.20 6.68
CA ASP A 423 -18.36 9.67 7.41
C ASP A 423 -17.60 10.88 8.00
N LEU A 424 -16.79 10.64 9.01
CA LEU A 424 -15.88 11.63 9.56
C LEU A 424 -14.46 11.10 9.53
N ALA A 425 -13.54 11.91 9.02
CA ALA A 425 -12.13 11.58 9.12
C ALA A 425 -11.64 11.77 10.57
N PRO A 426 -10.53 11.12 10.96
CA PRO A 426 -9.90 11.35 12.26
C PRO A 426 -9.58 12.83 12.49
N SER A 427 -9.13 13.52 11.44
CA SER A 427 -8.80 14.94 11.53
C SER A 427 -10.03 15.83 11.74
N ASP A 428 -11.20 15.47 11.19
CA ASP A 428 -12.46 16.18 11.44
C ASP A 428 -12.95 15.94 12.87
N THR A 429 -12.91 14.68 13.32
CA THR A 429 -13.36 14.28 14.67
C THR A 429 -12.54 14.95 15.78
N ALA A 430 -11.23 15.08 15.61
CA ALA A 430 -10.36 15.72 16.60
C ALA A 430 -10.57 17.24 16.75
N GLN A 431 -11.26 17.88 15.80
CA GLN A 431 -11.60 19.31 15.85
C GLN A 431 -12.93 19.58 16.54
N LEU A 432 -13.73 18.54 16.82
CA LEU A 432 -15.06 18.71 17.42
C LEU A 432 -14.95 19.30 18.83
N ASN A 433 -15.76 20.33 19.08
CA ASN A 433 -15.90 20.91 20.42
C ASN A 433 -17.04 20.18 21.15
N PRO A 434 -16.77 19.43 22.24
CA PRO A 434 -17.80 18.69 22.97
C PRO A 434 -18.84 19.57 23.65
N GLU A 435 -18.60 20.89 23.81
CA GLU A 435 -19.62 21.83 24.30
C GLU A 435 -20.65 22.22 23.23
N LYS A 436 -20.30 22.05 21.96
CA LYS A 436 -21.13 22.44 20.81
C LYS A 436 -21.64 21.25 20.02
N VAL A 437 -20.87 20.17 19.95
CA VAL A 437 -21.29 18.93 19.30
C VAL A 437 -21.77 17.99 20.37
N LEU A 438 -23.09 18.02 20.60
CA LEU A 438 -23.76 17.23 21.63
C LEU A 438 -23.79 15.75 21.29
N GLY A 439 -23.65 15.40 20.01
CA GLY A 439 -23.78 14.04 19.52
C GLY A 439 -23.31 13.87 18.09
N LEU A 440 -22.95 12.64 17.73
CA LEU A 440 -22.44 12.28 16.41
C LEU A 440 -23.21 11.09 15.81
N CYS A 441 -23.70 11.26 14.57
CA CYS A 441 -24.33 10.21 13.78
C CYS A 441 -23.66 10.10 12.40
N THR A 442 -23.29 8.89 11.98
CA THR A 442 -22.72 8.67 10.64
C THR A 442 -23.41 7.57 9.83
N GLU A 443 -23.49 7.76 8.50
CA GLU A 443 -23.96 6.73 7.55
C GLU A 443 -23.05 5.51 7.60
N LEU A 444 -21.74 5.75 7.47
CA LEU A 444 -20.68 4.75 7.43
C LEU A 444 -19.93 4.71 8.76
N GLY A 445 -19.15 3.66 8.98
CA GLY A 445 -18.23 3.56 10.11
C GLY A 445 -18.29 2.20 10.80
N SER A 446 -17.24 1.91 11.57
CA SER A 446 -17.12 0.71 12.40
C SER A 446 -16.82 1.10 13.83
N ALA A 447 -17.09 0.18 14.78
CA ALA A 447 -16.78 0.40 16.19
C ALA A 447 -15.27 0.56 16.48
N THR A 448 -14.43 0.07 15.57
CA THR A 448 -12.97 0.07 15.68
C THR A 448 -12.33 1.21 14.89
N SER A 449 -13.11 2.06 14.21
CA SER A 449 -12.57 3.17 13.44
C SER A 449 -11.91 4.20 14.37
N HIS A 450 -10.90 4.89 13.85
CA HIS A 450 -10.23 5.96 14.58
C HIS A 450 -11.17 7.09 14.99
N SER A 451 -12.14 7.43 14.14
CA SER A 451 -13.16 8.43 14.42
C SER A 451 -14.07 7.98 15.57
N ALA A 452 -14.42 6.69 15.66
CA ALA A 452 -15.17 6.13 16.78
C ALA A 452 -14.38 6.20 18.11
N ILE A 453 -13.08 5.88 18.07
CA ILE A 453 -12.19 5.97 19.23
C ILE A 453 -12.06 7.42 19.71
N LEU A 454 -11.85 8.37 18.79
CA LEU A 454 -11.75 9.79 19.11
C LEU A 454 -13.06 10.36 19.67
N ALA A 455 -14.21 10.03 19.08
CA ALA A 455 -15.52 10.45 19.58
C ALA A 455 -15.75 9.99 21.03
N ARG A 456 -15.39 8.73 21.33
CA ARG A 456 -15.46 8.18 22.70
C ARG A 456 -14.54 8.92 23.66
N ALA A 457 -13.30 9.18 23.25
CA ALA A 457 -12.35 9.89 24.09
C ALA A 457 -12.74 11.37 24.33
N LEU A 458 -13.46 11.99 23.38
CA LEU A 458 -14.07 13.31 23.54
C LEU A 458 -15.33 13.30 24.42
N GLY A 459 -15.85 12.12 24.78
CA GLY A 459 -17.09 11.98 25.55
C GLY A 459 -18.35 12.38 24.77
N ILE A 460 -18.28 12.42 23.44
CA ILE A 460 -19.43 12.77 22.59
C ILE A 460 -20.23 11.49 22.33
N PRO A 461 -21.53 11.42 22.71
CA PRO A 461 -22.41 10.30 22.37
C PRO A 461 -22.42 10.06 20.85
N ALA A 462 -22.22 8.82 20.41
CA ALA A 462 -22.03 8.54 19.00
C ALA A 462 -22.58 7.18 18.53
N VAL A 463 -23.23 7.22 17.37
CA VAL A 463 -23.78 6.05 16.66
C VAL A 463 -23.33 6.10 15.21
N VAL A 464 -22.75 5.02 14.70
CA VAL A 464 -22.23 4.92 13.33
C VAL A 464 -22.94 3.81 12.56
N GLY A 465 -22.81 3.79 11.22
CA GLY A 465 -23.39 2.70 10.44
C GLY A 465 -24.92 2.75 10.35
N LEU A 466 -25.51 3.94 10.45
CA LEU A 466 -26.98 4.14 10.40
C LEU A 466 -27.59 3.99 8.99
N GLY A 467 -26.73 3.82 7.98
CA GLY A 467 -27.14 3.72 6.58
C GLY A 467 -27.63 5.05 5.99
N GLU A 468 -27.89 5.05 4.68
CA GLU A 468 -28.12 6.28 3.88
C GLU A 468 -29.28 7.14 4.41
N THR A 469 -30.25 6.52 5.08
CA THR A 469 -31.43 7.21 5.63
C THR A 469 -31.10 8.37 6.56
N ILE A 470 -29.99 8.30 7.30
CA ILE A 470 -29.58 9.37 8.22
C ILE A 470 -29.21 10.66 7.48
N LEU A 471 -28.80 10.57 6.21
CA LEU A 471 -28.41 11.73 5.39
C LEU A 471 -29.61 12.49 4.81
N HIS A 472 -30.81 11.94 4.92
CA HIS A 472 -32.06 12.56 4.48
C HIS A 472 -32.79 13.32 5.59
N VAL A 473 -32.23 13.34 6.81
CA VAL A 473 -32.77 14.14 7.91
C VAL A 473 -32.69 15.63 7.55
N THR A 474 -33.75 16.37 7.90
CA THR A 474 -33.81 17.81 7.60
C THR A 474 -32.87 18.59 8.52
N ASP A 475 -32.07 19.48 7.95
CA ASP A 475 -31.18 20.34 8.71
C ASP A 475 -31.99 21.19 9.72
N ASN A 476 -31.43 21.42 10.92
CA ASN A 476 -32.08 22.05 12.07
C ASN A 476 -33.30 21.30 12.66
N SER A 477 -33.67 20.12 12.16
CA SER A 477 -34.69 19.30 12.82
C SER A 477 -34.16 18.73 14.13
N LEU A 478 -35.06 18.47 15.09
CA LEU A 478 -34.68 17.91 16.37
C LEU A 478 -34.41 16.41 16.23
N LEU A 479 -33.21 15.98 16.61
CA LEU A 479 -32.82 14.58 16.68
C LEU A 479 -32.54 14.20 18.14
N ALA A 480 -32.86 12.95 18.49
CA ALA A 480 -32.44 12.34 19.73
C ALA A 480 -31.60 11.10 19.39
N LEU A 481 -30.44 10.96 20.03
CA LEU A 481 -29.53 9.83 19.84
C LEU A 481 -29.30 9.12 21.17
N ASP A 482 -29.24 7.79 21.12
CA ASP A 482 -28.86 6.94 22.25
C ASP A 482 -27.60 6.16 21.90
N GLY A 483 -26.44 6.72 22.25
CA GLY A 483 -25.14 6.12 21.97
C GLY A 483 -24.85 4.86 22.78
N ALA A 484 -25.72 4.46 23.71
CA ALA A 484 -25.59 3.21 24.45
C ALA A 484 -26.32 2.04 23.76
N THR A 485 -27.46 2.29 23.12
CA THR A 485 -28.25 1.24 22.46
C THR A 485 -28.13 1.18 20.94
N GLY A 486 -27.58 2.22 20.30
CA GLY A 486 -27.36 2.28 18.85
C GLY A 486 -28.55 2.88 18.13
#